data_AF-A0A9D9DQY8-F1
#
_entry.id   AF-A0A9D9DQY8-F1
#
_cell.length_a   1.000
_cell.length_b   1.000
_cell.length_c   1.000
_cell.angle_alpha   90.00
_cell.angle_beta   90.00
_cell.angle_gamma   90.00
#
_symmetry.space_group_name_H-M   'P 1'
#
loop_
_entity.id
_entity.type
_entity.pdbx_description
1 polymer ?
#
loop_
_entity_poly.entity_id
_entity_poly.type
_entity_poly.pdbx_seq_one_letter_code
_entity_poly.pdbx_strand_id
1 'polypeptide(L)'
;MFGKLGRKAIQEAAQKISKEKPVYRFNETFQTMGAQVRPADTRTPGQVLATMEDLAKRNPDIAEFMTELKKMNPEHQKLAADTMELARMHEMLPININMNKKNPQTGKSILQAVLDILPKASKENPAVIDFTKEVINNTDIRTAKYFLASFPDNALKSEFAEHIKASIPMVKDIAEQTLKGGYTMDFSKQQNFMDFIATLINRESKPEKIALLPKLTKVADELPGENMLYLDSFIRSNTPVAQVEKNMETVKDVAEMMHKEGKSFDIVGFLNKNVNLE
;
A
#
# COMPACT_ATOMS: atom_id res chain seq x y z
N MET A 1 30.74 -4.95 36.16
CA MET A 1 31.49 -4.37 35.02
C MET A 1 30.76 -4.40 33.67
N PHE A 2 29.64 -5.11 33.50
CA PHE A 2 28.95 -5.25 32.20
C PHE A 2 28.12 -4.04 31.73
N GLY A 3 27.79 -3.08 32.59
CA GLY A 3 26.93 -1.93 32.24
C GLY A 3 27.62 -0.76 31.51
N LYS A 4 28.95 -0.64 31.58
CA LYS A 4 29.70 0.46 30.92
C LYS A 4 30.05 0.16 29.46
N LEU A 5 30.29 -1.10 29.11
CA LEU A 5 30.57 -1.55 27.74
C LEU A 5 29.37 -1.38 26.80
N GLY A 6 28.15 -1.69 27.28
CA GLY A 6 26.92 -1.46 26.51
C GLY A 6 26.65 0.02 26.25
N ARG A 7 26.86 0.90 27.25
CA ARG A 7 26.64 2.35 27.07
C ARG A 7 27.59 2.97 26.06
N LYS A 8 28.86 2.57 26.04
CA LYS A 8 29.86 3.13 25.11
C LYS A 8 29.58 2.72 23.66
N ALA A 9 29.20 1.46 23.42
CA ALA A 9 28.78 0.98 22.11
C ALA A 9 27.48 1.67 21.62
N ILE A 10 26.53 1.92 22.53
CA ILE A 10 25.31 2.68 22.23
C ILE A 10 25.64 4.15 21.90
N GLN A 11 26.59 4.77 22.61
CA GLN A 11 27.03 6.15 22.38
C GLN A 11 27.82 6.30 21.08
N GLU A 12 28.68 5.33 20.75
CA GLU A 12 29.42 5.27 19.49
C GLU A 12 28.48 5.01 18.29
N ALA A 13 27.47 4.15 18.44
CA ALA A 13 26.43 3.97 17.44
C ALA A 13 25.59 5.24 17.23
N ALA A 14 25.20 5.93 18.31
CA ALA A 14 24.49 7.21 18.23
C ALA A 14 25.35 8.32 17.58
N GLN A 15 26.65 8.37 17.86
CA GLN A 15 27.58 9.31 17.21
C GLN A 15 27.85 8.98 15.74
N LYS A 16 27.80 7.70 15.35
CA LYS A 16 27.98 7.27 13.95
C LYS A 16 26.75 7.62 13.11
N ILE A 17 25.54 7.41 13.64
CA ILE A 17 24.28 7.86 13.02
C ILE A 17 24.28 9.39 12.80
N SER A 18 24.82 10.15 13.75
CA SER A 18 24.97 11.61 13.66
C SER A 18 25.91 12.10 12.52
N LYS A 19 26.66 11.22 11.84
CA LYS A 19 27.59 11.60 10.74
C LYS A 19 27.11 11.18 9.35
N GLU A 20 26.04 10.39 9.24
CA GLU A 20 25.54 9.98 7.94
C GLU A 20 24.82 11.14 7.25
N LYS A 21 25.03 11.29 5.93
CA LYS A 21 24.38 12.34 5.14
C LYS A 21 22.94 11.93 4.80
N PRO A 22 22.00 12.88 4.74
CA PRO A 22 20.63 12.58 4.30
C PRO A 22 20.65 12.07 2.86
N VAL A 23 19.87 11.02 2.61
CA VAL A 23 19.63 10.44 1.28
C VAL A 23 18.13 10.46 1.02
N TYR A 24 17.77 11.09 -0.10
CA TYR A 24 16.39 11.31 -0.51
C TYR A 24 15.99 10.31 -1.59
N ARG A 25 14.83 9.69 -1.42
CA ARG A 25 14.22 8.74 -2.36
C ARG A 25 13.31 9.44 -3.38
N PHE A 26 12.76 10.61 -3.03
CA PHE A 26 11.91 11.41 -3.91
C PHE A 26 12.65 12.68 -4.34
N ASN A 27 13.49 12.56 -5.36
CA ASN A 27 14.31 13.66 -5.89
C ASN A 27 14.04 13.97 -7.37
N GLU A 28 13.20 13.19 -8.05
CA GLU A 28 12.89 13.38 -9.46
C GLU A 28 11.78 14.42 -9.65
N THR A 29 12.07 15.46 -10.43
CA THR A 29 11.09 16.51 -10.79
C THR A 29 10.08 16.01 -11.84
N PHE A 30 10.45 14.98 -12.61
CA PHE A 30 9.60 14.31 -13.58
C PHE A 30 9.57 12.82 -13.25
N GLN A 31 8.40 12.30 -12.94
CA GLN A 31 8.16 10.87 -12.73
C GLN A 31 7.09 10.38 -13.70
N THR A 32 7.10 9.08 -13.97
CA THR A 32 5.99 8.43 -14.67
C THR A 32 4.70 8.55 -13.85
N MET A 33 3.61 8.94 -14.51
CA MET A 33 2.29 9.07 -13.90
C MET A 33 1.58 7.72 -13.83
N GLY A 34 0.81 7.53 -12.77
CA GLY A 34 -0.01 6.33 -12.53
C GLY A 34 0.73 5.23 -11.79
N ALA A 35 0.54 3.98 -12.25
CA ALA A 35 1.20 2.82 -11.69
C ALA A 35 2.69 2.82 -12.06
N GLN A 36 3.55 2.57 -11.08
CA GLN A 36 4.99 2.46 -11.31
C GLN A 36 5.63 1.60 -10.24
N VAL A 37 6.71 0.90 -10.56
CA VAL A 37 7.47 0.16 -9.55
C VAL A 37 8.69 1.00 -9.17
N ARG A 38 8.71 1.51 -7.95
CA ARG A 38 9.86 2.24 -7.42
C ARG A 38 11.01 1.29 -7.11
N PRO A 39 12.27 1.73 -7.30
CA PRO A 39 13.42 0.97 -6.84
C PRO A 39 13.33 0.68 -5.33
N ALA A 40 13.92 -0.45 -4.94
CA ALA A 40 14.04 -0.83 -3.54
C ALA A 40 14.75 0.27 -2.74
N ASP A 41 14.30 0.52 -1.52
CA ASP A 41 14.93 1.48 -0.62
C ASP A 41 16.28 0.93 -0.12
N THR A 42 17.37 1.55 -0.58
CA THR A 42 18.74 1.16 -0.25
C THR A 42 19.32 1.93 0.94
N ARG A 43 18.55 2.84 1.56
CA ARG A 43 19.03 3.65 2.68
C ARG A 43 19.34 2.79 3.90
N THR A 44 20.48 3.06 4.53
CA THR A 44 20.82 2.52 5.85
C THR A 44 19.91 3.14 6.93
N PRO A 45 19.77 2.50 8.11
CA PRO A 45 19.05 3.11 9.23
C PRO A 45 19.60 4.50 9.61
N GLY A 46 20.92 4.71 9.54
CA GLY A 46 21.53 6.01 9.81
C GLY A 46 21.14 7.08 8.79
N GLN A 47 21.14 6.74 7.50
CA GLN A 47 20.68 7.63 6.43
C GLN A 47 19.20 7.99 6.56
N VAL A 48 18.34 7.02 6.92
CA VAL A 48 16.92 7.28 7.18
C VAL A 48 16.75 8.31 8.29
N LEU A 49 17.43 8.13 9.42
CA LEU A 49 17.37 9.07 10.54
C LEU A 49 17.92 10.46 10.15
N ALA A 50 19.04 10.52 9.44
CA ALA A 50 19.62 11.77 8.96
C ALA A 50 18.66 12.52 8.01
N THR A 51 17.96 11.80 7.13
CA THR A 51 16.95 12.36 6.23
C THR A 51 15.76 12.93 7.01
N MET A 52 15.22 12.19 7.97
CA MET A 52 14.12 12.71 8.82
C MET A 52 14.57 13.96 9.60
N GLU A 53 15.78 13.97 10.15
CA GLU A 53 16.30 15.13 10.88
C GLU A 53 16.51 16.37 9.99
N ASP A 54 17.02 16.21 8.76
CA ASP A 54 17.16 17.30 7.80
C ASP A 54 15.79 17.88 7.40
N LEU A 55 14.80 17.01 7.18
CA LEU A 55 13.42 17.41 6.88
C LEU A 55 12.75 18.13 8.06
N ALA A 56 12.92 17.62 9.29
CA ALA A 56 12.36 18.24 10.49
C ALA A 56 12.96 19.61 10.82
N LYS A 57 14.25 19.84 10.52
CA LYS A 57 14.87 21.16 10.65
C LYS A 57 14.24 22.21 9.74
N ARG A 58 13.71 21.78 8.59
CA ARG A 58 13.10 22.66 7.57
C ARG A 58 11.59 22.83 7.76
N ASN A 59 10.96 21.99 8.58
CA ASN A 59 9.54 22.03 8.87
C ASN A 59 9.30 21.89 10.39
N PRO A 60 9.11 22.99 11.13
CA PRO A 60 8.91 22.94 12.57
C PRO A 60 7.71 22.09 13.01
N ASP A 61 6.66 22.01 12.19
CA ASP A 61 5.44 21.25 12.49
C ASP A 61 5.68 19.73 12.56
N ILE A 62 6.82 19.22 12.06
CA ILE A 62 7.16 17.78 12.18
C ILE A 62 8.25 17.47 13.21
N ALA A 63 8.91 18.50 13.75
CA ALA A 63 9.96 18.32 14.75
C ALA A 63 9.44 17.67 16.05
N GLU A 64 8.19 17.94 16.42
CA GLU A 64 7.53 17.38 17.60
C GLU A 64 7.40 15.85 17.55
N PHE A 65 7.23 15.25 16.36
CA PHE A 65 7.05 13.81 16.19
C PHE A 65 8.37 13.03 16.23
N MET A 66 9.52 13.69 16.03
CA MET A 66 10.81 13.04 15.84
C MET A 66 11.21 12.11 17.00
N THR A 67 10.83 12.46 18.23
CA THR A 67 11.12 11.63 19.41
C THR A 67 10.45 10.26 19.33
N GLU A 68 9.20 10.20 18.90
CA GLU A 68 8.46 8.95 18.77
C GLU A 68 8.82 8.19 17.49
N LEU A 69 9.03 8.90 16.38
CA LEU A 69 9.47 8.28 15.12
C LEU A 69 10.81 7.53 15.27
N LYS A 70 11.75 8.09 16.04
CA LYS A 70 13.05 7.44 16.34
C LYS A 70 12.93 6.15 17.16
N LYS A 71 11.82 5.95 17.87
CA LYS A 71 11.56 4.75 18.69
C LYS A 71 10.85 3.64 17.92
N MET A 72 10.39 3.91 16.70
CA MET A 72 9.79 2.90 15.83
C MET A 72 10.79 1.81 15.47
N ASN A 73 10.29 0.64 15.06
CA ASN A 73 11.11 -0.38 14.41
C ASN A 73 11.91 0.28 13.26
N PRO A 74 13.24 0.09 13.16
CA PRO A 74 14.06 0.69 12.11
C PRO A 74 13.52 0.47 10.68
N GLU A 75 12.94 -0.70 10.40
CA GLU A 75 12.35 -0.96 9.08
C GLU A 75 11.09 -0.13 8.81
N HIS A 76 10.39 0.31 9.85
CA HIS A 76 9.20 1.17 9.73
C HIS A 76 9.57 2.66 9.68
N GLN A 77 10.75 3.05 10.16
CA GLN A 77 11.24 4.43 10.07
C GLN A 77 11.40 4.90 8.62
N LYS A 78 11.69 3.97 7.69
CA LYS A 78 11.73 4.24 6.25
C LYS A 78 10.42 4.84 5.74
N LEU A 79 9.27 4.36 6.23
CA LEU A 79 7.97 4.89 5.83
C LEU A 79 7.76 6.32 6.36
N ALA A 80 8.21 6.62 7.58
CA ALA A 80 8.14 7.97 8.11
C ALA A 80 8.98 8.94 7.26
N ALA A 81 10.21 8.55 6.91
CA ALA A 81 11.05 9.33 5.99
C ALA A 81 10.36 9.54 4.63
N ASP A 82 9.84 8.46 4.01
CA ASP A 82 9.13 8.55 2.72
C ASP A 82 7.91 9.49 2.79
N THR A 83 7.16 9.45 3.89
CA THR A 83 6.01 10.34 4.13
C THR A 83 6.44 11.81 4.21
N MET A 84 7.53 12.10 4.94
CA MET A 84 8.08 13.46 5.07
C MET A 84 8.63 13.97 3.72
N GLU A 85 9.28 13.09 2.94
CA GLU A 85 9.76 13.42 1.61
C GLU A 85 8.62 13.71 0.64
N LEU A 86 7.60 12.85 0.59
CA LEU A 86 6.40 13.04 -0.23
C LEU A 86 5.72 14.38 0.06
N ALA A 87 5.64 14.76 1.34
CA ALA A 87 5.06 16.05 1.73
C ALA A 87 5.88 17.25 1.25
N ARG A 88 7.21 17.11 1.11
CA ARG A 88 8.09 18.15 0.55
C ARG A 88 7.91 18.29 -0.97
N MET A 89 7.56 17.21 -1.65
CA MET A 89 7.45 17.21 -3.10
C MET A 89 6.28 18.07 -3.58
N HIS A 90 6.53 18.88 -4.61
CA HIS A 90 5.48 19.63 -5.31
C HIS A 90 5.40 19.10 -6.74
N GLU A 91 4.27 18.53 -7.12
CA GLU A 91 4.02 18.12 -8.50
C GLU A 91 3.64 19.37 -9.30
N MET A 92 4.18 19.51 -10.50
CA MET A 92 3.86 20.59 -11.44
C MET A 92 2.51 20.37 -12.15
N LEU A 93 1.52 19.84 -11.43
CA LEU A 93 0.19 19.55 -11.93
C LEU A 93 -0.82 20.57 -11.38
N PRO A 94 -1.85 20.95 -12.16
CA PRO A 94 -2.89 21.88 -11.71
C PRO A 94 -3.62 21.44 -10.44
N ILE A 95 -3.72 20.13 -10.22
CA ILE A 95 -4.33 19.55 -9.02
C ILE A 95 -3.28 18.73 -8.28
N ASN A 96 -2.94 19.18 -7.07
CA ASN A 96 -1.93 18.56 -6.21
C ASN A 96 -2.41 18.56 -4.75
N ILE A 97 -1.95 17.58 -3.98
CA ILE A 97 -2.20 17.47 -2.55
C ILE A 97 -1.04 18.13 -1.80
N ASN A 98 -1.35 19.23 -1.11
CA ASN A 98 -0.41 19.83 -0.17
C ASN A 98 -0.57 19.18 1.21
N MET A 99 0.30 18.21 1.50
CA MET A 99 0.27 17.48 2.78
C MET A 99 0.61 18.35 4.00
N ASN A 100 1.23 19.51 3.80
CA ASN A 100 1.58 20.45 4.88
C ASN A 100 0.47 21.48 5.16
N LYS A 101 -0.59 21.54 4.33
CA LYS A 101 -1.70 22.47 4.55
C LYS A 101 -2.47 22.02 5.79
N LYS A 102 -2.57 22.90 6.79
CA LYS A 102 -3.37 22.65 8.00
C LYS A 102 -4.86 22.62 7.65
N ASN A 103 -5.57 21.62 8.16
CA ASN A 103 -7.02 21.58 8.10
C ASN A 103 -7.58 22.62 9.09
N PRO A 104 -8.45 23.56 8.66
CA PRO A 104 -9.03 24.57 9.55
C PRO A 104 -9.82 24.00 10.73
N GLN A 105 -10.38 22.80 10.59
CA GLN A 105 -11.21 22.17 11.63
C GLN A 105 -10.37 21.48 12.71
N THR A 106 -9.29 20.80 12.33
CA THR A 106 -8.48 20.01 13.28
C THR A 106 -7.18 20.71 13.68
N GLY A 107 -6.76 21.75 12.95
CA GLY A 107 -5.48 22.43 13.13
C GLY A 107 -4.25 21.60 12.70
N LYS A 108 -4.41 20.31 12.38
CA LYS A 108 -3.34 19.42 11.93
C LYS A 108 -3.31 19.35 10.40
N SER A 109 -2.11 19.21 9.84
CA SER A 109 -1.92 18.87 8.43
C SER A 109 -2.02 17.35 8.20
N ILE A 110 -2.14 16.91 6.93
CA ILE A 110 -2.13 15.48 6.57
C ILE A 110 -0.81 14.84 7.05
N LEU A 111 0.31 15.53 6.85
CA LEU A 111 1.62 15.04 7.30
C LEU A 111 1.63 14.81 8.82
N GLN A 112 1.15 15.78 9.60
CA GLN A 112 1.08 15.63 11.06
C GLN A 112 0.17 14.47 11.47
N ALA A 113 -1.01 14.33 10.85
CA ALA A 113 -1.93 13.24 11.15
C ALA A 113 -1.30 11.85 10.90
N VAL A 114 -0.62 11.69 9.76
CA VAL A 114 0.05 10.42 9.44
C VAL A 114 1.21 10.15 10.41
N LEU A 115 2.09 11.13 10.66
CA LEU A 115 3.25 10.95 11.56
C LEU A 115 2.84 10.65 13.01
N ASP A 116 1.70 11.16 13.47
CA ASP A 116 1.12 10.85 14.79
C ASP A 116 0.71 9.38 14.91
N ILE A 117 0.21 8.80 13.81
CA ILE A 117 -0.34 7.44 13.76
C ILE A 117 0.76 6.37 13.59
N LEU A 118 1.82 6.66 12.82
CA LEU A 118 2.84 5.67 12.44
C LEU A 118 3.48 4.93 13.65
N PRO A 119 3.85 5.59 14.77
CA PRO A 119 4.42 4.89 15.92
C PRO A 119 3.48 3.86 16.55
N LYS A 120 2.18 4.17 16.58
CA LYS A 120 1.14 3.26 17.09
C LYS A 120 0.92 2.10 16.12
N ALA A 121 0.76 2.39 14.83
CA ALA A 121 0.61 1.39 13.77
C ALA A 121 1.78 0.40 13.77
N SER A 122 3.01 0.89 13.91
CA SER A 122 4.22 0.08 14.00
C SER A 122 4.21 -0.95 15.12
N LYS A 123 3.45 -0.73 16.20
CA LYS A 123 3.39 -1.62 17.36
C LYS A 123 2.16 -2.53 17.32
N GLU A 124 1.00 -1.95 16.98
CA GLU A 124 -0.30 -2.60 17.12
C GLU A 124 -0.75 -3.30 15.83
N ASN A 125 -0.39 -2.78 14.66
CA ASN A 125 -0.78 -3.34 13.36
C ASN A 125 0.30 -3.07 12.29
N PRO A 126 1.44 -3.77 12.33
CA PRO A 126 2.55 -3.54 11.40
C PRO A 126 2.17 -3.81 9.94
N ALA A 127 1.14 -4.62 9.67
CA ALA A 127 0.66 -4.86 8.30
C ALA A 127 0.22 -3.56 7.60
N VAL A 128 -0.27 -2.57 8.36
CA VAL A 128 -0.61 -1.23 7.84
C VAL A 128 0.63 -0.51 7.31
N ILE A 129 1.75 -0.62 8.01
CA ILE A 129 3.02 -0.01 7.60
C ILE A 129 3.48 -0.63 6.28
N ASP A 130 3.46 -1.96 6.19
CA ASP A 130 3.91 -2.68 5.00
C ASP A 130 2.98 -2.44 3.81
N PHE A 131 1.67 -2.40 4.05
CA PHE A 131 0.69 -2.03 3.02
C PHE A 131 0.89 -0.60 2.51
N THR A 132 1.12 0.37 3.40
CA THR A 132 1.40 1.77 3.01
C THR A 132 2.66 1.86 2.16
N LYS A 133 3.73 1.15 2.56
CA LYS A 133 4.96 1.07 1.76
C LYS A 133 4.69 0.47 0.39
N GLU A 134 3.89 -0.59 0.32
CA GLU A 134 3.55 -1.23 -0.95
C GLU A 134 2.81 -0.26 -1.88
N VAL A 135 1.86 0.52 -1.35
CA VAL A 135 1.17 1.56 -2.14
C VAL A 135 2.14 2.62 -2.63
N ILE A 136 3.00 3.16 -1.75
CA ILE A 136 3.99 4.19 -2.14
C ILE A 136 4.98 3.65 -3.19
N ASN A 137 5.37 2.38 -3.06
CA ASN A 137 6.30 1.72 -3.97
C ASN A 137 5.70 1.42 -5.33
N ASN A 138 4.38 1.27 -5.43
CA ASN A 138 3.71 0.87 -6.68
C ASN A 138 2.94 2.02 -7.36
N THR A 139 3.06 3.26 -6.89
CA THR A 139 2.28 4.40 -7.38
C THR A 139 3.10 5.71 -7.53
N ASP A 140 2.58 6.64 -8.34
CA ASP A 140 3.08 8.03 -8.45
C ASP A 140 2.94 8.84 -7.16
N ILE A 141 3.70 9.95 -7.05
CA ILE A 141 3.66 10.83 -5.86
C ILE A 141 2.22 11.30 -5.62
N ARG A 142 1.47 11.64 -6.67
CA ARG A 142 0.07 12.06 -6.56
C ARG A 142 -0.81 11.03 -5.87
N THR A 143 -0.75 9.78 -6.31
CA THR A 143 -1.56 8.69 -5.79
C THR A 143 -1.09 8.28 -4.41
N ALA A 144 0.22 8.24 -4.17
CA ALA A 144 0.78 8.03 -2.83
C ALA A 144 0.27 9.09 -1.84
N LYS A 145 0.27 10.37 -2.23
CA LYS A 145 -0.30 11.44 -1.41
C LYS A 145 -1.80 11.32 -1.22
N TYR A 146 -2.54 10.92 -2.25
CA TYR A 146 -3.98 10.70 -2.17
C TYR A 146 -4.33 9.58 -1.19
N PHE A 147 -3.58 8.48 -1.27
CA PHE A 147 -3.65 7.37 -0.33
C PHE A 147 -3.37 7.84 1.10
N LEU A 148 -2.28 8.57 1.33
CA LEU A 148 -1.93 9.11 2.65
C LEU A 148 -2.93 10.14 3.18
N ALA A 149 -3.55 10.94 2.30
CA ALA A 149 -4.62 11.86 2.67
C ALA A 149 -5.93 11.14 3.04
N SER A 150 -6.14 9.96 2.45
CA SER A 150 -7.29 9.11 2.71
C SER A 150 -7.03 8.13 3.85
N PHE A 151 -5.82 8.11 4.41
CA PHE A 151 -5.38 7.19 5.44
C PHE A 151 -6.28 7.33 6.67
N PRO A 152 -7.22 6.40 6.90
CA PRO A 152 -8.21 6.62 7.93
C PRO A 152 -7.62 6.28 9.29
N ASP A 153 -8.12 6.91 10.35
CA ASP A 153 -7.93 6.42 11.73
C ASP A 153 -8.35 4.94 11.86
N ASN A 154 -9.25 4.48 10.97
CA ASN A 154 -9.69 3.09 10.85
C ASN A 154 -8.61 2.12 10.37
N ALA A 155 -7.53 2.57 9.73
CA ALA A 155 -6.43 1.69 9.30
C ALA A 155 -5.77 1.01 10.50
N LEU A 156 -5.85 1.63 11.68
CA LEU A 156 -5.33 1.07 12.93
C LEU A 156 -6.21 -0.01 13.55
N LYS A 157 -7.44 -0.22 13.05
CA LYS A 157 -8.33 -1.20 13.64
C LYS A 157 -7.79 -2.60 13.36
N SER A 158 -7.39 -3.28 14.42
CA SER A 158 -6.87 -4.65 14.37
C SER A 158 -7.82 -5.63 13.69
N GLU A 159 -9.12 -5.34 13.66
CA GLU A 159 -10.13 -6.15 12.96
C GLU A 159 -9.86 -6.32 11.46
N PHE A 160 -9.11 -5.40 10.83
CA PHE A 160 -8.76 -5.45 9.41
C PHE A 160 -7.33 -5.94 9.15
N ALA A 161 -6.56 -6.33 10.17
CA ALA A 161 -5.16 -6.69 10.01
C ALA A 161 -4.94 -7.82 8.99
N GLU A 162 -5.77 -8.87 9.03
CA GLU A 162 -5.70 -9.98 8.08
C GLU A 162 -6.14 -9.57 6.66
N HIS A 163 -7.16 -8.72 6.53
CA HIS A 163 -7.57 -8.15 5.23
C HIS A 163 -6.43 -7.35 4.60
N ILE A 164 -5.81 -6.48 5.39
CA ILE A 164 -4.68 -5.66 4.94
C ILE A 164 -3.54 -6.56 4.47
N LYS A 165 -3.15 -7.53 5.29
CA LYS A 165 -2.06 -8.47 4.96
C LYS A 165 -2.35 -9.26 3.69
N ALA A 166 -3.58 -9.75 3.52
CA ALA A 166 -3.99 -10.47 2.32
C ALA A 166 -4.05 -9.57 1.07
N SER A 167 -4.24 -8.26 1.24
CA SER A 167 -4.34 -7.30 0.14
C SER A 167 -3.00 -6.80 -0.39
N ILE A 168 -1.92 -6.88 0.41
CA ILE A 168 -0.57 -6.40 0.01
C ILE A 168 -0.16 -6.91 -1.38
N PRO A 169 -0.25 -8.22 -1.71
CA PRO A 169 0.17 -8.71 -3.02
C PRO A 169 -0.63 -8.15 -4.21
N MET A 170 -1.83 -7.62 -3.96
CA MET A 170 -2.72 -7.10 -5.01
C MET A 170 -2.47 -5.62 -5.34
N VAL A 171 -1.74 -4.89 -4.49
CA VAL A 171 -1.59 -3.42 -4.62
C VAL A 171 -1.02 -3.03 -5.99
N LYS A 172 0.00 -3.73 -6.46
CA LYS A 172 0.61 -3.49 -7.76
C LYS A 172 -0.39 -3.70 -8.90
N ASP A 173 -1.06 -4.83 -8.91
CA ASP A 173 -2.01 -5.18 -9.98
C ASP A 173 -3.20 -4.20 -10.01
N ILE A 174 -3.71 -3.80 -8.83
CA ILE A 174 -4.77 -2.78 -8.72
C ILE A 174 -4.28 -1.42 -9.25
N ALA A 175 -3.06 -1.01 -8.88
CA ALA A 175 -2.47 0.23 -9.40
C ALA A 175 -2.39 0.18 -10.93
N GLU A 176 -1.87 -0.92 -11.48
CA GLU A 176 -1.76 -1.13 -12.92
C GLU A 176 -3.13 -1.14 -13.61
N GLN A 177 -4.19 -1.66 -12.99
CA GLN A 177 -5.53 -1.65 -13.61
C GLN A 177 -6.21 -0.28 -13.55
N THR A 178 -6.07 0.43 -12.43
CA THR A 178 -6.88 1.63 -12.15
C THR A 178 -6.21 2.96 -12.53
N LEU A 179 -4.88 2.99 -12.59
CA LEU A 179 -4.10 4.22 -12.80
C LEU A 179 -3.55 4.38 -14.24
N LYS A 180 -3.86 3.46 -15.16
CA LYS A 180 -3.47 3.53 -16.58
C LYS A 180 -4.17 4.68 -17.33
N GLY A 181 -3.61 5.12 -18.47
CA GLY A 181 -4.31 5.98 -19.44
C GLY A 181 -4.17 7.50 -19.24
N GLY A 182 -3.00 8.00 -18.87
CA GLY A 182 -2.70 9.45 -18.84
C GLY A 182 -3.34 10.25 -17.70
N TYR A 183 -3.08 11.56 -17.64
CA TYR A 183 -3.57 12.46 -16.59
C TYR A 183 -4.98 12.98 -16.89
N THR A 184 -5.91 12.88 -15.94
CA THR A 184 -7.34 13.26 -16.10
C THR A 184 -7.70 14.64 -15.55
N MET A 185 -6.73 15.43 -15.09
CA MET A 185 -7.01 16.73 -14.42
C MET A 185 -7.96 16.64 -13.21
N ASP A 186 -8.14 15.45 -12.62
CA ASP A 186 -8.99 15.18 -11.46
C ASP A 186 -8.49 13.94 -10.70
N PHE A 187 -9.09 13.61 -9.55
CA PHE A 187 -8.71 12.45 -8.74
C PHE A 187 -9.52 11.18 -9.06
N SER A 188 -10.23 11.09 -10.18
CA SER A 188 -11.11 9.96 -10.50
C SER A 188 -10.38 8.61 -10.49
N LYS A 189 -9.15 8.57 -11.01
CA LYS A 189 -8.31 7.35 -11.00
C LYS A 189 -7.84 6.98 -9.59
N GLN A 190 -7.45 7.97 -8.79
CA GLN A 190 -7.08 7.74 -7.39
C GLN A 190 -8.28 7.28 -6.57
N GLN A 191 -9.48 7.81 -6.83
CA GLN A 191 -10.73 7.34 -6.23
C GLN A 191 -10.99 5.88 -6.60
N ASN A 192 -10.91 5.53 -7.88
CA ASN A 192 -11.09 4.14 -8.33
C ASN A 192 -10.07 3.18 -7.68
N PHE A 193 -8.78 3.58 -7.61
CA PHE A 193 -7.76 2.83 -6.89
C PHE A 193 -8.12 2.59 -5.41
N MET A 194 -8.60 3.64 -4.71
CA MET A 194 -9.02 3.53 -3.32
C MET A 194 -10.28 2.69 -3.14
N ASP A 195 -11.23 2.74 -4.08
CA ASP A 195 -12.47 1.96 -4.04
C ASP A 195 -12.18 0.45 -4.16
N PHE A 196 -11.22 0.08 -5.02
CA PHE A 196 -10.73 -1.30 -5.10
C PHE A 196 -10.06 -1.73 -3.78
N ILE A 197 -9.20 -0.91 -3.20
CA ILE A 197 -8.59 -1.20 -1.88
C ILE A 197 -9.66 -1.35 -0.80
N ALA A 198 -10.65 -0.46 -0.77
CA ALA A 198 -11.73 -0.49 0.21
C ALA A 198 -12.63 -1.73 0.06
N THR A 199 -12.77 -2.26 -1.15
CA THR A 199 -13.47 -3.53 -1.41
C THR A 199 -12.75 -4.71 -0.75
N LEU A 200 -11.42 -4.73 -0.78
CA LEU A 200 -10.63 -5.79 -0.12
C LEU A 200 -10.59 -5.60 1.39
N ILE A 201 -10.42 -4.38 1.88
CA ILE A 201 -10.35 -4.05 3.31
C ILE A 201 -11.76 -3.74 3.83
N ASN A 202 -12.62 -4.77 3.80
CA ASN A 202 -14.02 -4.70 4.21
C ASN A 202 -14.37 -5.86 5.15
N ARG A 203 -15.26 -5.64 6.12
CA ARG A 203 -15.70 -6.65 7.09
C ARG A 203 -16.37 -7.87 6.44
N GLU A 204 -17.04 -7.65 5.32
CA GLU A 204 -17.75 -8.73 4.60
C GLU A 204 -16.82 -9.56 3.71
N SER A 205 -15.65 -9.00 3.37
CA SER A 205 -14.62 -9.68 2.59
C SER A 205 -13.90 -10.70 3.46
N LYS A 206 -13.46 -11.81 2.85
CA LYS A 206 -12.77 -12.90 3.56
C LYS A 206 -11.28 -12.88 3.25
N PRO A 207 -10.39 -12.66 4.24
CA PRO A 207 -8.94 -12.61 4.02
C PRO A 207 -8.38 -13.82 3.26
N GLU A 208 -8.88 -15.02 3.57
CA GLU A 208 -8.49 -16.26 2.91
C GLU A 208 -8.92 -16.31 1.43
N LYS A 209 -9.98 -15.59 1.04
CA LYS A 209 -10.38 -15.43 -0.37
C LYS A 209 -9.54 -14.37 -1.07
N ILE A 210 -9.27 -13.25 -0.40
CA ILE A 210 -8.38 -12.20 -0.92
C ILE A 210 -7.01 -12.80 -1.25
N ALA A 211 -6.48 -13.67 -0.38
CA ALA A 211 -5.20 -14.35 -0.58
C ALA A 211 -5.14 -15.24 -1.84
N LEU A 212 -6.29 -15.66 -2.40
CA LEU A 212 -6.37 -16.43 -3.64
C LEU A 212 -6.37 -15.54 -4.89
N LEU A 213 -6.60 -14.23 -4.77
CA LEU A 213 -6.70 -13.33 -5.92
C LEU A 213 -5.45 -13.33 -6.82
N PRO A 214 -4.21 -13.35 -6.32
CA PRO A 214 -3.04 -13.43 -7.20
C PRO A 214 -3.02 -14.68 -8.07
N LYS A 215 -3.52 -15.82 -7.55
CA LYS A 215 -3.66 -17.07 -8.31
C LYS A 215 -4.81 -16.94 -9.32
N LEU A 216 -5.92 -16.34 -8.91
CA LEU A 216 -7.09 -16.12 -9.75
C LEU A 216 -6.81 -15.22 -10.95
N THR A 217 -6.10 -14.11 -10.75
CA THR A 217 -5.72 -13.19 -11.83
C THR A 217 -4.86 -13.91 -12.87
N LYS A 218 -3.85 -14.67 -12.43
CA LYS A 218 -3.01 -15.47 -13.35
C LYS A 218 -3.82 -16.48 -14.15
N VAL A 219 -4.73 -17.18 -13.49
CA VAL A 219 -5.63 -18.12 -14.16
C VAL A 219 -6.48 -17.39 -15.20
N ALA A 220 -7.08 -16.25 -14.84
CA ALA A 220 -7.94 -15.47 -15.73
C ALA A 220 -7.18 -14.93 -16.96
N ASP A 221 -5.93 -14.50 -16.78
CA ASP A 221 -5.06 -14.02 -17.87
C ASP A 221 -4.72 -15.12 -18.89
N GLU A 222 -4.79 -16.40 -18.50
CA GLU A 222 -4.55 -17.55 -19.37
C GLU A 222 -5.80 -18.07 -20.10
N LEU A 223 -7.00 -17.57 -19.75
CA LEU A 223 -8.25 -18.05 -20.35
C LEU A 223 -8.54 -17.38 -21.70
N PRO A 224 -9.14 -18.12 -22.66
CA PRO A 224 -9.57 -17.52 -23.92
C PRO A 224 -10.75 -16.55 -23.70
N GLY A 225 -10.76 -15.46 -24.47
CA GLY A 225 -11.86 -14.48 -24.49
C GLY A 225 -11.83 -13.44 -23.38
N GLU A 226 -12.84 -12.57 -23.35
CA GLU A 226 -13.04 -11.63 -22.25
C GLU A 226 -13.70 -12.34 -21.07
N ASN A 227 -12.97 -12.44 -19.96
CA ASN A 227 -13.48 -13.09 -18.76
C ASN A 227 -13.75 -12.04 -17.68
N MET A 228 -15.02 -11.92 -17.28
CA MET A 228 -15.40 -10.98 -16.22
C MET A 228 -15.06 -11.56 -14.85
N LEU A 229 -14.18 -10.87 -14.13
CA LEU A 229 -13.83 -11.21 -12.77
C LEU A 229 -14.59 -10.33 -11.77
N TYR A 230 -15.74 -10.82 -11.29
CA TYR A 230 -16.51 -10.17 -10.24
C TYR A 230 -15.85 -10.36 -8.86
N LEU A 231 -14.79 -9.59 -8.60
CA LEU A 231 -13.96 -9.69 -7.40
C LEU A 231 -14.77 -9.65 -6.10
N ASP A 232 -15.75 -8.75 -6.01
CA ASP A 232 -16.58 -8.58 -4.81
C ASP A 232 -17.37 -9.87 -4.48
N SER A 233 -18.00 -10.46 -5.50
CA SER A 233 -18.72 -11.73 -5.38
C SER A 233 -17.81 -12.90 -4.98
N PHE A 234 -16.55 -12.88 -5.40
CA PHE A 234 -15.58 -13.91 -5.04
C PHE A 234 -15.11 -13.79 -3.59
N ILE A 235 -14.70 -12.59 -3.16
CA ILE A 235 -14.11 -12.39 -1.83
C ILE A 235 -15.13 -12.49 -0.69
N ARG A 236 -16.43 -12.28 -0.98
CA ARG A 236 -17.52 -12.44 -0.01
C ARG A 236 -18.15 -13.84 -0.02
N SER A 237 -17.73 -14.71 -0.94
CA SER A 237 -18.33 -16.03 -1.14
C SER A 237 -18.23 -16.94 0.09
N ASN A 238 -19.28 -17.72 0.34
CA ASN A 238 -19.32 -18.78 1.36
C ASN A 238 -18.74 -20.11 0.92
N THR A 239 -18.36 -20.26 -0.35
CA THR A 239 -17.75 -21.49 -0.85
C THR A 239 -16.42 -21.74 -0.10
N PRO A 240 -16.16 -22.96 0.42
CA PRO A 240 -14.90 -23.26 1.10
C PRO A 240 -13.66 -23.00 0.22
N VAL A 241 -12.54 -22.59 0.83
CA VAL A 241 -11.26 -22.38 0.13
C VAL A 241 -10.82 -23.62 -0.63
N ALA A 242 -10.83 -24.79 0.02
CA ALA A 242 -10.44 -26.05 -0.62
C ALA A 242 -11.29 -26.39 -1.86
N GLN A 243 -12.58 -26.07 -1.84
CA GLN A 243 -13.45 -26.26 -3.01
C GLN A 243 -13.10 -25.28 -4.14
N VAL A 244 -12.84 -24.01 -3.81
CA VAL A 244 -12.39 -23.03 -4.81
C VAL A 244 -11.06 -23.43 -5.42
N GLU A 245 -10.10 -23.89 -4.63
CA GLU A 245 -8.80 -24.35 -5.13
C GLU A 245 -8.94 -25.55 -6.06
N LYS A 246 -9.79 -26.52 -5.71
CA LYS A 246 -10.11 -27.64 -6.59
C LYS A 246 -10.74 -27.18 -7.90
N ASN A 247 -11.68 -26.22 -7.84
CA ASN A 247 -12.30 -25.68 -9.06
C ASN A 247 -11.28 -24.89 -9.90
N MET A 248 -10.32 -24.18 -9.28
CA MET A 248 -9.24 -23.49 -10.01
C MET A 248 -8.35 -24.44 -10.81
N GLU A 249 -8.24 -25.72 -10.44
CA GLU A 249 -7.45 -26.70 -11.19
C GLU A 249 -8.10 -27.06 -12.54
N THR A 250 -9.42 -27.03 -12.61
CA THR A 250 -10.20 -27.46 -13.80
C THR A 250 -10.76 -26.30 -14.62
N VAL A 251 -10.65 -25.06 -14.12
CA VAL A 251 -11.27 -23.87 -14.72
C VAL A 251 -10.83 -23.62 -16.16
N LYS A 252 -9.56 -23.90 -16.49
CA LYS A 252 -9.00 -23.72 -17.82
C LYS A 252 -9.65 -24.66 -18.83
N ASP A 253 -9.72 -25.95 -18.50
CA ASP A 253 -10.31 -26.97 -19.37
C ASP A 253 -11.79 -26.66 -19.66
N VAL A 254 -12.53 -26.24 -18.64
CA VAL A 254 -13.95 -25.87 -18.79
C VAL A 254 -14.11 -24.59 -19.60
N ALA A 255 -13.27 -23.57 -19.37
CA ALA A 255 -13.31 -22.33 -20.14
C ALA A 255 -12.99 -22.57 -21.63
N GLU A 256 -12.00 -23.40 -21.94
CA GLU A 256 -11.67 -23.79 -23.32
C GLU A 256 -12.82 -24.56 -24.00
N MET A 257 -13.50 -25.43 -23.27
CA MET A 257 -14.68 -26.16 -23.76
C MET A 257 -15.82 -25.19 -24.08
N MET A 258 -16.16 -24.30 -23.15
CA MET A 258 -17.23 -23.30 -23.33
C MET A 258 -16.93 -22.34 -24.49
N HIS A 259 -15.66 -21.94 -24.64
CA HIS A 259 -15.23 -21.09 -25.74
C HIS A 259 -15.38 -21.78 -27.11
N LYS A 260 -15.04 -23.07 -27.21
CA LYS A 260 -15.25 -23.87 -28.44
C LYS A 260 -16.74 -24.00 -28.80
N GLU A 261 -17.62 -23.97 -27.80
CA GLU A 261 -19.08 -23.96 -27.99
C GLU A 261 -19.66 -22.56 -28.24
N GLY A 262 -18.83 -21.51 -28.27
CA GLY A 262 -19.27 -20.12 -28.47
C GLY A 262 -20.04 -19.54 -27.27
N LYS A 263 -19.88 -20.11 -26.07
CA LYS A 263 -20.55 -19.68 -24.83
C LYS A 263 -19.64 -18.78 -23.99
N SER A 264 -20.25 -17.83 -23.28
CA SER A 264 -19.56 -17.02 -22.28
C SER A 264 -19.25 -17.84 -21.02
N PHE A 265 -18.12 -17.57 -20.37
CA PHE A 265 -17.70 -18.26 -19.15
C PHE A 265 -17.64 -17.30 -17.95
N ASP A 266 -18.44 -17.58 -16.92
CA ASP A 266 -18.36 -16.88 -15.63
C ASP A 266 -17.39 -17.61 -14.70
N ILE A 267 -16.15 -17.11 -14.61
CA ILE A 267 -15.11 -17.66 -13.74
C ILE A 267 -15.60 -17.69 -12.28
N VAL A 268 -16.18 -16.60 -11.78
CA VAL A 268 -16.54 -16.49 -10.37
C VAL A 268 -17.72 -17.40 -10.03
N GLY A 269 -18.70 -17.47 -10.92
CA GLY A 269 -19.80 -18.43 -10.83
C GLY A 269 -19.28 -19.87 -10.77
N PHE A 270 -18.40 -20.23 -11.69
CA PHE A 270 -17.78 -21.55 -11.75
C PHE A 270 -17.00 -21.87 -10.46
N LEU A 271 -16.13 -20.96 -10.00
CA LEU A 271 -15.34 -21.19 -8.79
C LEU A 271 -16.21 -21.33 -7.55
N ASN A 272 -17.33 -20.60 -7.47
CA ASN A 272 -18.20 -20.62 -6.30
C ASN A 272 -19.19 -21.79 -6.28
N LYS A 273 -19.69 -22.25 -7.44
CA LYS A 273 -20.81 -23.21 -7.50
C LYS A 273 -20.57 -24.40 -8.43
N ASN A 274 -19.49 -24.39 -9.22
CA ASN A 274 -19.23 -25.37 -10.27
C ASN A 274 -20.40 -25.47 -11.28
N VAL A 275 -21.02 -24.34 -11.61
CA VAL A 275 -22.28 -24.22 -12.38
C VAL A 275 -22.22 -24.76 -13.82
N ASN A 276 -21.04 -25.12 -14.33
CA ASN A 276 -20.86 -25.54 -15.73
C ASN A 276 -20.68 -27.05 -15.91
N LEU A 277 -20.94 -27.85 -14.86
CA LEU A 277 -20.93 -29.32 -14.91
C LEU A 277 -22.32 -29.94 -14.65
N GLU A 278 -23.38 -29.12 -14.58
CA GLU A 278 -24.78 -29.56 -14.49
C GLU A 278 -25.54 -29.32 -15.81
#